data_AF-G0V4A2-F1
#
_entry.id   AF-G0V4A2-F1
#
_cell.length_a   1.000
_cell.length_b   1.000
_cell.length_c   1.000
_cell.angle_alpha   90.00
_cell.angle_beta   90.00
_cell.angle_gamma   90.00
#
_symmetry.space_group_name_H-M   'P 1'
#
loop_
_entity.id
_entity.type
_entity.pdbx_description
1 polymer ?
#
loop_
_entity_poly.entity_id
_entity_poly.type
_entity_poly.pdbx_seq_one_letter_code
_entity_poly.pdbx_strand_id
1 'polypeptide(L)'
;MNNIIQHDIIQQHLINFTTKLIKNVEEMLSKEWDFTKLVEVVKESTDELGRNIIKDFLEELDKAIKEDDKRKKEWIVERKDKKSIITLLGGIEYSRTYYKSRKSGEYRYLLDDVIGIRKHEKVDKEVKIRLVENAINMSYEESSKVTCKEKLSRQTVFNAIRQVGEVEVKREVKEKEGKGIIHRSG
;
A
#
# COMPACT_ATOMS: atom_id res chain seq x y z
N MET A 1 -9.35 1.81 -18.57
CA MET A 1 -10.18 0.83 -17.84
C MET A 1 -11.63 1.30 -17.96
N ASN A 2 -12.55 0.43 -18.38
CA ASN A 2 -13.95 0.83 -18.58
C ASN A 2 -14.67 0.99 -17.23
N ASN A 3 -15.51 2.02 -17.06
CA ASN A 3 -16.22 2.28 -15.80
C ASN A 3 -17.09 1.09 -15.35
N ILE A 4 -17.59 0.31 -16.30
CA ILE A 4 -18.39 -0.90 -16.05
C ILE A 4 -17.54 -1.98 -15.34
N ILE A 5 -16.29 -2.17 -15.75
CA ILE A 5 -15.39 -3.17 -15.14
C ILE A 5 -15.06 -2.80 -13.69
N GLN A 6 -14.83 -1.51 -13.43
CA GLN A 6 -14.58 -1.02 -12.06
C GLN A 6 -15.79 -1.22 -11.16
N HIS A 7 -16.98 -0.91 -11.67
CA HIS A 7 -18.24 -1.09 -10.94
C HIS A 7 -18.48 -2.56 -10.59
N ASP A 8 -18.31 -3.47 -11.55
CA ASP A 8 -18.54 -4.90 -11.35
C ASP A 8 -17.58 -5.50 -10.30
N ILE A 9 -16.31 -5.10 -10.31
CA ILE A 9 -15.32 -5.55 -9.30
C ILE A 9 -15.74 -5.12 -7.90
N ILE A 10 -16.11 -3.84 -7.73
CA ILE A 10 -16.54 -3.32 -6.43
C ILE A 10 -17.80 -4.04 -5.96
N GLN A 11 -18.78 -4.25 -6.84
CA GLN A 11 -20.01 -4.95 -6.50
C GLN A 11 -19.77 -6.39 -6.04
N GLN A 12 -18.93 -7.15 -6.75
CA GLN A 12 -18.60 -8.53 -6.39
C GLN A 12 -17.93 -8.59 -5.01
N HIS A 13 -17.00 -7.68 -4.71
CA HIS A 13 -16.37 -7.61 -3.39
C HIS A 13 -17.35 -7.25 -2.29
N LEU A 14 -18.29 -6.34 -2.54
CA LEU A 14 -19.34 -5.97 -1.59
C LEU A 14 -20.26 -7.15 -1.28
N ILE A 15 -20.69 -7.92 -2.29
CA ILE A 15 -21.52 -9.12 -2.11
C ILE A 15 -20.79 -10.18 -1.28
N ASN A 16 -19.51 -10.42 -1.59
CA ASN A 16 -18.69 -11.37 -0.83
C ASN A 16 -18.50 -10.91 0.62
N PHE A 17 -18.25 -9.61 0.83
CA PHE A 17 -18.13 -9.01 2.14
C PHE A 17 -19.42 -9.13 2.96
N THR A 18 -20.57 -8.76 2.40
CA THR A 18 -21.84 -8.82 3.13
C THR A 18 -22.19 -10.26 3.49
N THR A 19 -22.02 -11.20 2.56
CA THR A 19 -22.27 -12.63 2.79
C THR A 19 -21.39 -13.17 3.92
N LYS A 20 -20.08 -12.85 3.88
CA LYS A 20 -19.13 -13.29 4.90
C LYS A 20 -19.39 -12.65 6.26
N LEU A 21 -19.70 -11.35 6.27
CA LEU A 21 -19.97 -10.61 7.51
C LEU A 21 -21.23 -11.12 8.20
N ILE A 22 -22.33 -11.35 7.46
CA ILE A 22 -23.56 -11.92 8.01
C ILE A 22 -23.27 -13.24 8.70
N LYS A 23 -22.56 -14.16 8.02
CA LYS A 23 -22.19 -15.46 8.59
C LYS A 23 -21.36 -15.32 9.87
N ASN A 24 -20.34 -14.46 9.86
CA ASN A 24 -19.48 -14.24 11.02
C ASN A 24 -20.25 -13.67 12.22
N VAL A 25 -21.21 -12.77 11.96
CA VAL A 25 -22.06 -12.19 13.00
C VAL A 25 -23.05 -13.23 13.53
N GLU A 26 -23.71 -14.01 12.68
CA GLU A 26 -24.62 -15.09 13.09
C GLU A 26 -23.93 -16.14 13.98
N GLU A 27 -22.70 -16.53 13.63
CA GLU A 27 -21.89 -17.43 14.45
C GLU A 27 -21.56 -16.83 15.84
N MET A 28 -21.41 -15.50 15.94
CA MET A 28 -21.27 -14.83 17.23
C MET A 28 -22.57 -14.79 18.03
N LEU A 29 -23.71 -14.56 17.37
CA LEU A 29 -25.04 -14.53 18.01
C LEU A 29 -25.41 -15.87 18.65
N SER A 30 -24.84 -16.97 18.15
CA SER A 30 -25.02 -18.32 18.72
C SER A 30 -24.27 -18.56 20.05
N LYS A 31 -23.50 -17.58 20.52
CA LYS A 31 -22.69 -17.61 21.75
C LYS A 31 -23.08 -16.45 22.68
N GLU A 32 -22.47 -16.37 23.86
CA GLU A 32 -22.58 -15.16 24.69
C GLU A 32 -22.07 -13.93 23.93
N TRP A 33 -22.83 -12.85 24.02
CA TRP A 33 -22.52 -11.59 23.34
C TRP A 33 -21.26 -10.94 23.90
N ASP A 34 -20.32 -10.63 23.02
CA ASP A 34 -19.11 -9.86 23.32
C ASP A 34 -18.98 -8.71 22.32
N PHE A 35 -19.18 -7.49 22.82
CA PHE A 35 -19.10 -6.28 22.00
C PHE A 35 -17.69 -6.03 21.45
N THR A 36 -16.65 -6.32 22.23
CA THR A 36 -15.24 -6.15 21.80
C THR A 36 -14.97 -7.04 20.59
N LYS A 37 -15.39 -8.29 20.68
CA LYS A 37 -15.26 -9.25 19.58
C LYS A 37 -16.07 -8.86 18.34
N LEU A 38 -17.23 -8.23 18.51
CA LEU A 38 -18.04 -7.76 17.39
C LEU A 38 -17.30 -6.64 16.62
N VAL A 39 -16.74 -5.68 17.36
CA VAL A 39 -15.93 -4.60 16.78
C VAL A 39 -14.73 -5.16 16.03
N GLU A 40 -14.03 -6.14 16.61
CA GLU A 40 -12.92 -6.83 15.94
C GLU A 40 -13.36 -7.49 14.63
N VAL A 41 -14.40 -8.34 14.65
CA VAL A 41 -14.89 -9.05 13.45
C VAL A 41 -15.29 -8.08 12.33
N VAL A 42 -15.99 -6.98 12.65
CA VAL A 42 -16.38 -5.95 11.68
C VAL A 42 -15.13 -5.26 11.11
N LYS A 43 -14.17 -4.90 11.95
CA LYS A 43 -12.91 -4.29 11.50
C LYS A 43 -12.11 -5.22 10.60
N GLU A 44 -11.95 -6.49 10.97
CA GLU A 44 -11.21 -7.45 10.16
C GLU A 44 -11.83 -7.65 8.79
N SER A 45 -13.17 -7.73 8.75
CA SER A 45 -13.93 -7.93 7.52
C SER A 45 -13.86 -6.70 6.60
N THR A 46 -13.88 -5.49 7.16
CA THR A 46 -13.76 -4.24 6.39
C THR A 46 -12.33 -4.00 5.90
N ASP A 47 -11.32 -4.30 6.70
CA ASP A 47 -9.91 -4.27 6.26
C ASP A 47 -9.69 -5.27 5.12
N GLU A 48 -10.26 -6.48 5.22
CA GLU A 48 -10.20 -7.50 4.15
C GLU A 48 -10.86 -7.06 2.85
N LEU A 49 -12.06 -6.47 2.94
CA LEU A 49 -12.75 -5.87 1.79
C LEU A 49 -11.84 -4.85 1.08
N GLY A 50 -11.23 -3.94 1.84
CA GLY A 50 -10.30 -2.95 1.29
C GLY A 50 -9.10 -3.58 0.60
N ARG A 51 -8.45 -4.59 1.22
CA ARG A 51 -7.32 -5.31 0.62
C ARG A 51 -7.69 -5.98 -0.72
N ASN A 52 -8.85 -6.62 -0.77
CA ASN A 52 -9.30 -7.35 -1.96
C ASN A 52 -9.65 -6.40 -3.11
N ILE A 53 -10.35 -5.29 -2.83
CA ILE A 53 -10.66 -4.27 -3.83
C ILE A 53 -9.37 -3.68 -4.41
N ILE A 54 -8.42 -3.29 -3.56
CA ILE A 54 -7.15 -2.70 -4.03
C ILE A 54 -6.35 -3.71 -4.86
N LYS A 55 -6.26 -4.96 -4.41
CA LYS A 55 -5.57 -6.02 -5.16
C LYS A 55 -6.13 -6.14 -6.58
N ASP A 56 -7.43 -6.33 -6.73
CA ASP A 56 -8.04 -6.57 -8.03
C ASP A 56 -7.97 -5.33 -8.92
N PHE A 57 -8.10 -4.14 -8.33
CA PHE A 57 -7.89 -2.89 -9.04
C PHE A 57 -6.47 -2.78 -9.62
N LEU A 58 -5.45 -3.15 -8.84
CA LEU A 58 -4.05 -3.13 -9.29
C LEU A 58 -3.80 -4.17 -10.39
N GLU A 59 -4.37 -5.38 -10.28
CA GLU A 59 -4.21 -6.43 -11.30
C GLU A 59 -4.93 -6.08 -12.60
N GLU A 60 -6.09 -5.43 -12.53
CA GLU A 60 -6.80 -4.93 -13.73
C GLU A 60 -6.11 -3.70 -14.34
N LEU A 61 -5.50 -2.85 -13.53
CA LEU A 61 -4.66 -1.77 -14.05
C LEU A 61 -3.43 -2.32 -14.78
N ASP A 62 -2.77 -3.37 -14.24
CA ASP A 62 -1.67 -4.08 -14.93
C ASP A 62 -2.14 -4.65 -16.26
N LYS A 63 -3.33 -5.28 -16.28
CA LYS A 63 -3.94 -5.81 -17.49
C LYS A 63 -4.21 -4.70 -18.52
N ALA A 64 -4.78 -3.57 -18.10
CA ALA A 64 -5.02 -2.43 -18.98
C ALA A 64 -3.71 -1.88 -19.58
N ILE A 65 -2.64 -1.77 -18.77
CA ILE A 65 -1.29 -1.40 -19.25
C ILE A 65 -0.77 -2.45 -20.26
N LYS A 66 -1.00 -3.74 -19.97
CA LYS A 66 -0.68 -4.85 -20.88
C LYS A 66 -1.58 -4.86 -22.13
N GLU A 67 -2.70 -4.19 -22.18
CA GLU A 67 -3.54 -4.15 -23.38
C GLU A 67 -3.29 -2.90 -24.22
N ASP A 68 -2.68 -1.86 -23.65
CA ASP A 68 -2.36 -0.60 -24.32
C ASP A 68 -1.42 -0.78 -25.53
N ASP A 69 -1.77 -0.14 -26.65
CA ASP A 69 -1.06 -0.28 -27.92
C ASP A 69 0.25 0.51 -27.97
N LYS A 70 0.34 1.66 -27.28
CA LYS A 70 1.61 2.40 -27.18
C LYS A 70 2.62 1.58 -26.38
N ARG A 71 2.17 0.99 -25.27
CA ARG A 71 2.95 0.08 -24.43
C ARG A 71 3.49 -1.11 -25.24
N LYS A 72 2.67 -1.77 -26.08
CA LYS A 72 3.11 -2.90 -26.93
C LYS A 72 4.22 -2.51 -27.92
N LYS A 73 4.17 -1.29 -28.46
CA LYS A 73 5.18 -0.76 -29.40
C LYS A 73 6.52 -0.50 -28.74
N GLU A 74 6.55 -0.17 -27.45
CA GLU A 74 7.76 0.24 -26.74
C GLU A 74 8.34 -0.83 -25.82
N TRP A 75 7.52 -1.79 -25.37
CA TRP A 75 7.89 -2.74 -24.32
C TRP A 75 7.54 -4.20 -24.66
N ILE A 76 8.42 -5.10 -24.23
CA ILE A 76 8.28 -6.55 -24.41
C ILE A 76 7.77 -7.20 -23.12
N VAL A 77 6.79 -8.09 -23.32
CA VAL A 77 6.40 -9.27 -22.51
C VAL A 77 7.53 -10.10 -21.88
N GLU A 78 8.07 -9.83 -20.70
CA GLU A 78 9.09 -10.75 -20.13
C GLU A 78 8.46 -11.83 -19.24
N ARG A 79 7.81 -11.44 -18.13
CA ARG A 79 7.18 -12.39 -17.20
C ARG A 79 6.17 -11.70 -16.28
N LYS A 80 5.49 -12.50 -15.45
CA LYS A 80 4.59 -12.03 -14.39
C LYS A 80 5.21 -12.36 -13.03
N ASP A 81 5.30 -11.36 -12.15
CA ASP A 81 5.85 -11.49 -10.81
C ASP A 81 4.80 -11.09 -9.76
N LYS A 82 4.99 -11.53 -8.51
CA LYS A 82 4.19 -11.09 -7.37
C LYS A 82 4.87 -9.95 -6.61
N LYS A 83 4.07 -9.05 -6.05
CA LYS A 83 4.50 -8.00 -5.13
C LYS A 83 3.62 -8.02 -3.89
N SER A 84 4.24 -7.85 -2.74
CA SER A 84 3.55 -7.64 -1.47
C SER A 84 3.93 -6.29 -0.89
N ILE A 85 2.93 -5.55 -0.42
CA ILE A 85 3.09 -4.27 0.28
C ILE A 85 2.26 -4.29 1.55
N ILE A 86 2.88 -3.93 2.66
CA ILE A 86 2.22 -3.80 3.96
C ILE A 86 1.59 -2.42 4.05
N THR A 87 0.29 -2.38 4.35
CA THR A 87 -0.52 -1.16 4.49
C THR A 87 -1.23 -1.17 5.85
N LEU A 88 -1.97 -0.11 6.18
CA LEU A 88 -2.83 -0.09 7.38
C LEU A 88 -4.02 -1.05 7.29
N LEU A 89 -4.43 -1.40 6.07
CA LEU A 89 -5.42 -2.45 5.83
C LEU A 89 -4.82 -3.85 6.00
N GLY A 90 -3.50 -3.96 6.17
CA GLY A 90 -2.75 -5.21 6.16
C GLY A 90 -1.94 -5.41 4.87
N GLY A 91 -1.41 -6.62 4.70
CA GLY A 91 -0.59 -7.03 3.56
C GLY A 91 -1.42 -7.25 2.30
N ILE A 92 -1.09 -6.52 1.24
CA ILE A 92 -1.71 -6.66 -0.08
C ILE A 92 -0.70 -7.36 -1.00
N GLU A 93 -1.02 -8.59 -1.43
CA GLU A 93 -0.28 -9.31 -2.46
C GLU A 93 -1.03 -9.25 -3.80
N TYR A 94 -0.34 -8.76 -4.83
CA TYR A 94 -0.89 -8.62 -6.19
C TYR A 94 0.15 -9.02 -7.23
N SER A 95 -0.34 -9.37 -8.41
CA SER A 95 0.48 -9.74 -9.56
C SER A 95 0.75 -8.53 -10.45
N ARG A 96 1.96 -8.47 -11.02
CA ARG A 96 2.38 -7.39 -11.91
C ARG A 96 3.28 -7.90 -13.04
N THR A 97 3.23 -7.23 -14.17
CA THR A 97 3.99 -7.63 -15.35
C THR A 97 5.36 -6.96 -15.38
N TYR A 98 6.40 -7.73 -15.66
CA TYR A 98 7.77 -7.27 -15.87
C TYR A 98 8.02 -7.06 -17.38
N TYR A 99 8.57 -5.91 -17.72
CA TYR A 99 8.76 -5.49 -19.10
C TYR A 99 10.22 -5.19 -19.42
N LYS A 100 10.62 -5.41 -20.66
CA LYS A 100 11.88 -4.94 -21.25
C LYS A 100 11.63 -3.87 -22.30
N SER A 101 12.30 -2.74 -22.20
CA SER A 101 12.23 -1.66 -23.18
C SER A 101 12.87 -2.11 -24.49
N ARG A 102 12.16 -1.91 -25.60
CA ARG A 102 12.72 -2.13 -26.95
C ARG A 102 13.78 -1.09 -27.30
N LYS A 103 13.70 0.11 -26.71
CA LYS A 103 14.59 1.24 -27.03
C LYS A 103 15.88 1.18 -26.23
N SER A 104 15.79 1.06 -24.91
CA SER A 104 16.97 1.12 -24.02
C SER A 104 17.45 -0.26 -23.55
N GLY A 105 16.64 -1.31 -23.70
CA GLY A 105 16.91 -2.60 -23.07
C GLY A 105 16.68 -2.63 -21.56
N GLU A 106 16.29 -1.51 -20.94
CA GLU A 106 15.98 -1.43 -19.52
C GLU A 106 14.77 -2.27 -19.14
N TYR A 107 14.74 -2.72 -17.89
CA TYR A 107 13.65 -3.50 -17.37
C TYR A 107 12.88 -2.76 -16.28
N ARG A 108 11.54 -2.82 -16.34
CA ARG A 108 10.64 -2.11 -15.41
C ARG A 108 9.35 -2.85 -15.14
N TYR A 109 8.72 -2.51 -14.02
CA TYR A 109 7.32 -2.81 -13.74
C TYR A 109 6.52 -1.55 -14.02
N LEU A 110 5.79 -1.50 -15.14
CA LEU A 110 5.08 -0.27 -15.53
C LEU A 110 3.94 0.06 -14.56
N LEU A 111 3.32 -0.95 -13.95
CA LEU A 111 2.34 -0.74 -12.88
C LEU A 111 2.92 0.05 -11.71
N ASP A 112 4.13 -0.31 -11.24
CA ASP A 112 4.82 0.36 -10.13
C ASP A 112 5.05 1.84 -10.44
N ASP A 113 5.46 2.15 -11.67
CA ASP A 113 5.70 3.52 -12.13
C ASP A 113 4.39 4.34 -12.12
N VAL A 114 3.28 3.74 -12.55
CA VAL A 114 1.96 4.40 -12.57
C VAL A 114 1.44 4.70 -11.16
N ILE A 115 1.61 3.77 -10.22
CA ILE A 115 1.09 3.92 -8.85
C ILE A 115 2.11 4.55 -7.88
N GLY A 116 3.30 4.91 -8.36
CA GLY A 116 4.33 5.60 -7.57
C GLY A 116 5.03 4.72 -6.54
N ILE A 117 5.07 3.40 -6.73
CA ILE A 117 5.72 2.46 -5.81
C ILE A 117 7.15 2.20 -6.25
N ARG A 118 8.13 2.43 -5.36
CA ARG A 118 9.54 2.19 -5.71
C ARG A 118 9.87 0.69 -5.73
N LYS A 119 10.85 0.30 -6.56
CA LYS A 119 11.30 -1.10 -6.76
C LYS A 119 11.41 -1.92 -5.47
N HIS A 120 12.04 -1.35 -4.44
CA HIS A 120 12.31 -2.02 -3.15
C HIS A 120 11.32 -1.67 -2.04
N GLU A 121 10.27 -0.88 -2.32
CA GLU A 121 9.29 -0.46 -1.35
C GLU A 121 8.39 -1.64 -0.97
N LYS A 122 8.43 -2.05 0.30
CA LYS A 122 7.63 -3.17 0.84
C LYS A 122 6.59 -2.72 1.86
N VAL A 123 6.65 -1.46 2.26
CA VAL A 123 5.81 -0.87 3.30
C VAL A 123 5.32 0.46 2.77
N ASP A 124 4.00 0.65 2.86
CA ASP A 124 3.34 1.90 2.50
C ASP A 124 3.86 3.07 3.34
N LYS A 125 3.78 4.27 2.79
CA LYS A 125 4.26 5.49 3.43
C LYS A 125 3.55 5.76 4.75
N GLU A 126 2.24 5.56 4.82
CA GLU A 126 1.46 5.85 6.02
C GLU A 126 1.83 4.91 7.17
N VAL A 127 2.06 3.63 6.87
CA VAL A 127 2.57 2.67 7.87
C VAL A 127 3.91 3.14 8.43
N LYS A 128 4.82 3.63 7.58
CA LYS A 128 6.11 4.18 8.04
C LYS A 128 5.92 5.38 8.98
N ILE A 129 5.02 6.31 8.65
CA ILE A 129 4.74 7.49 9.47
C ILE A 129 4.26 7.06 10.86
N ARG A 130 3.25 6.19 10.91
CA ARG A 130 2.69 5.71 12.19
C ARG A 130 3.69 4.94 13.04
N LEU A 131 4.60 4.20 12.41
CA LEU A 131 5.68 3.54 13.13
C LEU A 131 6.58 4.56 13.85
N VAL A 132 6.92 5.66 13.18
CA VAL A 132 7.75 6.73 13.78
C VAL A 132 7.00 7.42 14.91
N GLU A 133 5.75 7.81 14.68
CA GLU A 133 4.91 8.48 15.68
C GLU A 133 4.76 7.64 16.95
N ASN A 134 4.49 6.34 16.80
CA ASN A 134 4.39 5.42 17.93
C ASN A 134 5.75 5.25 18.62
N ALA A 135 6.84 5.14 17.86
CA ALA A 135 8.19 4.93 18.39
C ALA A 135 8.74 6.10 19.23
N ILE A 136 8.06 7.26 19.24
CA ILE A 136 8.35 8.35 20.19
C ILE A 136 8.05 7.91 21.64
N ASN A 137 6.99 7.12 21.82
CA ASN A 137 6.44 6.79 23.14
C ASN A 137 6.59 5.32 23.53
N MET A 138 6.94 4.44 22.60
CA MET A 138 7.07 2.99 22.83
C MET A 138 8.23 2.38 22.08
N SER A 139 8.60 1.13 22.41
CA SER A 139 9.68 0.44 21.71
C SER A 139 9.34 0.17 20.24
N TYR A 140 10.35 -0.04 19.39
CA TYR A 140 10.14 -0.39 17.97
C TYR A 140 9.30 -1.66 17.76
N GLU A 141 9.39 -2.60 18.69
CA GLU A 141 8.60 -3.83 18.63
C GLU A 141 7.13 -3.56 18.96
N GLU A 142 6.85 -2.77 20.00
CA GLU A 142 5.49 -2.37 20.36
C GLU A 142 4.87 -1.49 19.28
N SER A 143 5.63 -0.54 18.75
CA SER A 143 5.21 0.32 17.64
C SER A 143 4.75 -0.52 16.44
N SER A 144 5.54 -1.54 16.04
CA SER A 144 5.13 -2.45 14.97
C SER A 144 3.84 -3.21 15.27
N LYS A 145 3.64 -3.68 16.51
CA LYS A 145 2.44 -4.45 16.88
C LYS A 145 1.17 -3.61 16.85
N VAL A 146 1.27 -2.33 17.21
CA VAL A 146 0.14 -1.40 17.26
C VAL A 146 -0.18 -0.82 15.88
N THR A 147 0.82 -0.61 15.02
CA THR A 147 0.63 0.04 13.71
C THR A 147 -0.01 -0.87 12.65
N CYS A 148 0.40 -2.13 12.55
CA CYS A 148 -0.13 -3.05 11.53
C CYS A 148 -0.18 -4.49 12.05
N LYS A 149 -1.08 -5.29 11.49
CA LYS A 149 -1.22 -6.72 11.84
C LYS A 149 0.01 -7.54 11.48
N GLU A 150 0.70 -7.16 10.40
CA GLU A 150 1.88 -7.87 9.91
C GLU A 150 3.09 -7.57 10.77
N LYS A 151 3.85 -8.63 11.08
CA LYS A 151 5.11 -8.48 11.80
C LYS A 151 6.15 -7.81 10.92
N LEU A 152 6.53 -6.58 11.25
CA LEU A 152 7.64 -5.91 10.59
C LEU A 152 8.97 -6.31 11.23
N SER A 153 10.01 -6.45 10.40
CA SER A 153 11.36 -6.64 10.91
C SER A 153 11.85 -5.36 11.59
N ARG A 154 12.74 -5.49 12.59
CA ARG A 154 13.40 -4.33 13.20
C ARG A 154 14.08 -3.43 12.16
N GLN A 155 14.69 -4.02 11.14
CA GLN A 155 15.31 -3.29 10.05
C GLN A 155 14.31 -2.45 9.25
N THR A 156 13.09 -2.97 9.06
CA THR A 156 12.01 -2.24 8.37
C THR A 156 11.56 -1.03 9.16
N VAL A 157 11.35 -1.20 10.48
CA VAL A 157 11.00 -0.11 11.40
C VAL A 157 12.12 0.93 11.45
N PHE A 158 13.38 0.48 11.58
CA PHE A 158 14.54 1.36 11.59
C PHE A 158 14.70 2.16 10.28
N ASN A 159 14.50 1.51 9.13
CA ASN A 159 14.56 2.19 7.83
C ASN A 159 13.43 3.22 7.67
N ALA A 160 12.23 2.92 8.18
CA ALA A 160 11.11 3.86 8.20
C ALA A 160 11.46 5.12 9.02
N ILE A 161 11.99 4.93 10.23
CA ILE A 161 12.43 6.01 11.12
C ILE A 161 13.53 6.85 10.50
N ARG A 162 14.58 6.21 9.95
CA ARG A 162 15.66 6.93 9.24
C ARG A 162 15.13 7.73 8.06
N GLN A 163 14.21 7.15 7.28
CA GLN A 163 13.65 7.83 6.12
C GLN A 163 12.84 9.08 6.51
N VAL A 164 12.17 9.08 7.66
CA VAL A 164 11.46 10.27 8.18
C VAL A 164 12.46 11.29 8.76
N GLY A 165 13.44 10.86 9.57
CA GLY A 165 14.46 11.75 10.11
C GLY A 165 15.30 12.44 9.01
N GLU A 166 15.64 11.72 7.93
CA GLU A 166 16.29 12.33 6.75
C GLU A 166 15.38 13.35 6.05
N VAL A 167 14.06 13.18 6.08
CA VAL A 167 13.10 14.13 5.50
C VAL A 167 12.98 15.38 6.38
N GLU A 168 12.99 15.25 7.70
CA GLU A 168 13.02 16.39 8.63
C GLU A 168 14.31 17.21 8.47
N VAL A 169 15.47 16.55 8.45
CA VAL A 169 16.76 17.22 8.22
C VAL A 169 16.80 17.94 6.87
N LYS A 170 16.29 17.32 5.80
CA LYS A 170 16.21 17.95 4.47
C LYS A 170 15.23 19.13 4.42
N ARG A 171 14.14 19.10 5.20
CA ARG A 171 13.20 20.23 5.33
C ARG A 171 13.86 21.40 6.04
N GLU A 172 14.56 21.15 7.16
CA GLU A 172 15.28 22.20 7.89
C GLU A 172 16.38 22.87 7.04
N VAL A 173 17.13 22.08 6.26
CA VAL A 173 18.18 22.63 5.37
C VAL A 173 17.56 23.52 4.29
N LYS A 174 16.46 23.10 3.65
CA LYS A 174 15.75 23.92 2.66
C LYS A 174 15.13 25.19 3.25
N GLU A 175 14.61 25.14 4.47
CA GLU A 175 14.08 26.32 5.15
C GLU A 175 15.18 27.31 5.55
N LYS A 176 16.36 26.81 5.92
CA LYS A 176 17.54 27.66 6.20
C LYS A 176 18.12 28.28 4.92
N GLU A 177 18.17 27.54 3.82
CA GLU A 177 18.59 28.06 2.50
C GLU A 177 17.60 29.09 1.94
N GLY A 178 16.29 28.87 2.10
CA GLY A 178 15.24 29.82 1.68
C GLY A 178 15.22 31.12 2.49
N LYS A 179 15.70 31.11 3.73
CA LYS A 179 15.85 32.31 4.58
C LYS A 179 17.17 33.06 4.34
N GLY A 180 18.11 32.48 3.59
CA GLY A 180 19.40 33.12 3.26
C GLY A 180 19.35 34.12 2.10
N ILE A 181 18.23 34.22 1.38
CA ILE A 181 18.05 35.15 0.25
C ILE A 181 17.09 36.27 0.64
N ILE A 182 17.47 37.07 1.64
CA ILE A 182 16.81 38.37 1.88
C ILE A 182 17.88 39.42 2.20
N HIS A 183 18.25 40.16 1.14
CA HIS A 183 18.77 41.53 1.10
C HIS A 183 20.08 41.85 1.88
N ARG A 184 21.18 41.92 1.11
CA ARG A 184 22.18 43.00 1.28
C ARG A 184 22.17 43.88 0.05
N SER A 185 21.30 44.90 0.07
CA SER A 185 21.40 46.07 -0.78
C SER A 185 21.12 47.27 0.10
N GLY A 186 22.19 47.96 0.50
CA GLY A 186 22.22 49.16 1.31
C GLY A 186 23.64 49.68 1.33
#